data_AF-A0A257ATN6-F1
#
_entry.id   AF-A0A257ATN6-F1
#
_cell.length_a   1.000
_cell.length_b   1.000
_cell.length_c   1.000
_cell.angle_alpha   90.00
_cell.angle_beta   90.00
_cell.angle_gamma   90.00
#
_symmetry.space_group_name_H-M   'P 1'
#
loop_
_entity.id
_entity.type
_entity.pdbx_description
1 polymer ?
#
loop_
_entity_poly.entity_id
_entity_poly.type
_entity_poly.pdbx_seq_one_letter_code
_entity_poly.pdbx_strand_id
1 'polypeptide(L)'
;MSNVGELRDRLARIRITLKISGERAESLLREILDAGRSVGLSPESRAEGFALTPSHEAAVIGLPHLRVARISDLLMIWVRAPYALDRERCRSIGLDADELYDMLSTAAERIAEILRRCSEKAEYLEVSLP
;
A
#
# COMPACT_ATOMS: atom_id res chain seq x y z
N MET A 1 9.68 2.61 -20.66
CA MET A 1 9.72 3.49 -19.48
C MET A 1 8.50 4.39 -19.53
N SER A 2 7.63 4.29 -18.53
CA SER A 2 6.37 5.05 -18.49
C SER A 2 6.62 6.54 -18.17
N ASN A 3 5.64 7.41 -18.37
CA ASN A 3 5.75 8.78 -17.89
C ASN A 3 5.64 8.79 -16.36
N VAL A 4 6.67 9.25 -15.64
CA VAL A 4 6.69 9.30 -14.18
C VAL A 4 5.54 10.13 -13.62
N GLY A 5 5.11 11.20 -14.32
CA GLY A 5 3.95 11.99 -13.94
C GLY A 5 2.67 11.15 -13.90
N GLU A 6 2.46 10.35 -14.92
CA GLU A 6 1.30 9.45 -15.01
C GLU A 6 1.34 8.37 -13.92
N LEU A 7 2.51 7.80 -13.64
CA LEU A 7 2.67 6.83 -12.53
C LEU A 7 2.31 7.45 -11.18
N ARG A 8 2.75 8.70 -10.93
CA ARG A 8 2.42 9.44 -9.69
C ARG A 8 0.91 9.65 -9.55
N ASP A 9 0.24 10.07 -10.61
CA ASP A 9 -1.22 10.29 -10.60
C ASP A 9 -1.99 8.99 -10.39
N ARG A 10 -1.54 7.89 -10.99
CA ARG A 10 -2.09 6.56 -10.78
C ARG A 10 -1.93 6.10 -9.32
N LEU A 11 -0.73 6.22 -8.75
CA LEU A 11 -0.49 5.92 -7.33
C LEU A 11 -1.36 6.77 -6.39
N ALA A 12 -1.59 8.04 -6.74
CA ALA A 12 -2.40 8.95 -5.91
C ALA A 12 -3.88 8.54 -5.83
N ARG A 13 -4.38 7.75 -6.79
CA ARG A 13 -5.75 7.20 -6.76
C ARG A 13 -5.89 6.01 -5.82
N ILE A 14 -4.79 5.35 -5.45
CA ILE A 14 -4.83 4.18 -4.59
C ILE A 14 -5.29 4.58 -3.19
N ARG A 15 -6.53 4.22 -2.89
CA ARG A 15 -7.14 4.39 -1.58
C ARG A 15 -8.15 3.28 -1.34
N ILE A 16 -8.02 2.60 -0.21
CA ILE A 16 -8.94 1.56 0.22
C ILE A 16 -9.33 1.85 1.66
N THR A 17 -10.62 1.83 1.94
CA THR A 17 -11.14 2.02 3.31
C THR A 17 -12.14 0.93 3.62
N LEU A 18 -11.94 0.24 4.73
CA LEU A 18 -12.81 -0.81 5.23
C LEU A 18 -13.22 -0.48 6.66
N LYS A 19 -14.51 -0.57 6.97
CA LYS A 19 -15.02 -0.54 8.35
C LYS A 19 -15.38 -1.95 8.79
N ILE A 20 -14.64 -2.47 9.76
CA ILE A 20 -14.80 -3.82 10.30
C ILE A 20 -14.49 -3.88 11.79
N SER A 21 -15.37 -4.50 12.56
CA SER A 21 -15.24 -4.66 14.01
C SER A 21 -14.75 -6.06 14.42
N GLY A 22 -14.15 -6.14 15.60
CA GLY A 22 -13.79 -7.39 16.28
C GLY A 22 -12.46 -8.05 15.86
N GLU A 23 -12.27 -9.28 16.33
CA GLU A 23 -11.02 -10.07 16.21
C GLU A 23 -10.58 -10.34 14.77
N ARG A 24 -11.51 -10.28 13.80
CA ARG A 24 -11.21 -10.48 12.36
C ARG A 24 -10.29 -9.42 11.78
N ALA A 25 -10.26 -8.22 12.36
CA ALA A 25 -9.39 -7.16 11.88
C ALA A 25 -7.91 -7.50 12.08
N GLU A 26 -7.55 -8.31 13.08
CA GLU A 26 -6.16 -8.75 13.28
C GLU A 26 -5.74 -9.83 12.26
N SER A 27 -6.59 -10.82 12.00
CA SER A 27 -6.29 -11.83 10.96
C SER A 27 -6.17 -11.18 9.59
N LEU A 28 -7.08 -10.26 9.28
CA LEU A 28 -7.08 -9.50 8.04
C LEU A 28 -5.82 -8.65 7.87
N LEU A 29 -5.35 -8.03 8.95
CA LEU A 29 -4.12 -7.27 8.94
C LEU A 29 -2.93 -8.17 8.57
N ARG A 30 -2.84 -9.40 9.10
CA ARG A 30 -1.77 -10.34 8.73
C ARG A 30 -1.81 -10.68 7.24
N GLU A 31 -2.99 -11.00 6.71
CA GLU A 31 -3.16 -11.29 5.28
C GLU A 31 -2.75 -10.12 4.38
N ILE A 32 -3.06 -8.89 4.80
CA ILE A 32 -2.65 -7.66 4.09
C ILE A 32 -1.12 -7.50 4.09
N LEU A 33 -0.47 -7.72 5.24
CA LEU A 33 0.99 -7.64 5.31
C LEU A 33 1.65 -8.74 4.46
N ASP A 34 1.07 -9.94 4.43
CA ASP A 34 1.55 -11.03 3.57
C ASP A 34 1.36 -10.73 2.08
N ALA A 35 0.26 -10.07 1.69
CA ALA A 35 0.07 -9.58 0.33
C ALA A 35 1.17 -8.58 -0.06
N GLY A 36 1.55 -7.66 0.83
CA GLY A 36 2.70 -6.77 0.62
C GLY A 36 4.02 -7.52 0.44
N ARG A 37 4.33 -8.46 1.35
CA ARG A 37 5.54 -9.28 1.28
C ARG A 37 5.64 -10.07 -0.01
N SER A 38 4.52 -10.61 -0.49
CA SER A 38 4.46 -11.43 -1.70
C SER A 38 4.80 -10.69 -3.01
N VAL A 39 4.93 -9.35 -2.96
CA VAL A 39 5.38 -8.51 -4.07
C VAL A 39 6.66 -7.74 -3.74
N GLY A 40 7.41 -8.19 -2.72
CA GLY A 40 8.71 -7.61 -2.34
C GLY A 40 8.62 -6.38 -1.44
N LEU A 41 7.46 -6.06 -0.86
CA LEU A 41 7.35 -5.00 0.13
C LEU A 41 7.57 -5.54 1.55
N SER A 42 8.43 -4.89 2.30
CA SER A 42 8.67 -5.16 3.72
C SER A 42 7.76 -4.30 4.59
N PRO A 43 7.04 -4.89 5.55
CA PRO A 43 6.26 -4.14 6.53
C PRO A 43 7.14 -3.56 7.62
N GLU A 44 7.04 -2.26 7.83
CA GLU A 44 7.63 -1.56 8.96
C GLU A 44 6.56 -0.98 9.89
N SER A 45 6.74 -1.20 11.20
CA SER A 45 5.81 -0.69 12.21
C SER A 45 5.77 0.84 12.26
N ARG A 46 4.59 1.38 12.53
CA ARG A 46 4.26 2.80 12.67
C ARG A 46 3.22 2.97 13.77
N ALA A 47 3.06 4.19 14.29
CA ALA A 47 2.16 4.46 15.42
C ALA A 47 0.70 4.03 15.14
N GLU A 48 0.24 4.17 13.90
CA GLU A 48 -1.12 3.83 13.48
C GLU A 48 -1.23 2.48 12.76
N GLY A 49 -0.14 1.74 12.58
CA GLY A 49 -0.14 0.50 11.79
C GLY A 49 1.21 0.23 11.13
N PHE A 50 1.22 0.13 9.80
CA PHE A 50 2.39 -0.31 9.04
C PHE A 50 2.63 0.55 7.78
N ALA A 51 3.89 0.62 7.38
CA ALA A 51 4.30 1.05 6.05
C ALA A 51 4.84 -0.17 5.28
N LEU A 52 4.31 -0.44 4.09
CA LEU A 52 4.82 -1.45 3.16
C LEU A 52 5.74 -0.75 2.16
N THR A 53 7.04 -0.95 2.33
CA THR A 53 8.12 -0.28 1.58
C THR A 53 9.01 -1.33 0.90
N PRO A 54 9.60 -1.08 -0.27
CA PRO A 54 10.50 -2.06 -0.89
C PRO A 54 11.76 -2.34 -0.04
N SER A 55 12.23 -1.34 0.71
CA SER A 55 13.32 -1.48 1.69
C SER A 55 13.27 -0.38 2.74
N HIS A 56 14.11 -0.47 3.78
CA HIS A 56 14.24 0.58 4.78
C HIS A 56 14.82 1.87 4.18
N GLU A 57 15.83 1.73 3.33
CA GLU A 57 16.49 2.83 2.61
C GLU A 57 15.48 3.61 1.77
N ALA A 58 14.57 2.90 1.08
CA ALA A 58 13.51 3.53 0.30
C ALA A 58 12.60 4.42 1.16
N ALA A 59 12.25 3.97 2.37
CA ALA A 59 11.47 4.75 3.31
C ALA A 59 12.25 5.98 3.81
N VAL A 60 13.55 5.83 4.10
CA VAL A 60 14.43 6.92 4.58
C VAL A 60 14.59 8.01 3.53
N ILE A 61 14.78 7.67 2.26
CA ILE A 61 14.92 8.66 1.17
C ILE A 61 13.58 9.23 0.69
N GLY A 62 12.47 8.81 1.31
CA GLY A 62 11.14 9.35 1.08
C GLY A 62 10.49 8.90 -0.21
N LEU A 63 10.77 7.67 -0.67
CA LEU A 63 10.02 7.07 -1.78
C LEU A 63 8.58 6.72 -1.36
N PRO A 64 7.64 6.67 -2.32
CA PRO A 64 6.28 6.25 -2.04
C PRO A 64 6.21 4.86 -1.39
N HIS A 65 5.25 4.68 -0.49
CA HIS A 65 4.98 3.40 0.16
C HIS A 65 3.47 3.26 0.42
N LEU A 66 3.00 2.03 0.53
CA LEU A 66 1.63 1.77 0.96
C LEU A 66 1.56 1.91 2.48
N ARG A 67 0.74 2.84 2.95
CA ARG A 67 0.40 2.98 4.36
C ARG A 67 -0.79 2.09 4.66
N VAL A 68 -0.71 1.31 5.73
CA VAL A 68 -1.80 0.49 6.27
C VAL A 68 -2.05 0.99 7.69
N ALA A 69 -3.11 1.76 7.89
CA ALA A 69 -3.47 2.31 9.19
C ALA A 69 -4.73 1.67 9.74
N ARG A 70 -4.74 1.41 11.04
CA ARG A 70 -5.94 1.02 11.78
C ARG A 70 -6.26 2.08 12.82
N ILE A 71 -7.46 2.65 12.73
CA ILE A 71 -7.98 3.61 13.70
C ILE A 71 -9.32 3.06 14.18
N SER A 72 -9.33 2.48 15.39
CA SER A 72 -10.50 1.76 15.92
C SER A 72 -10.92 0.60 15.00
N ASP A 73 -12.08 0.71 14.38
CA ASP A 73 -12.73 -0.23 13.44
C ASP A 73 -12.50 0.15 11.97
N LEU A 74 -11.78 1.25 11.71
CA LEU A 74 -11.41 1.67 10.36
C LEU A 74 -10.02 1.15 10.00
N LEU A 75 -9.97 0.41 8.90
CA LEU A 75 -8.74 0.01 8.24
C LEU A 75 -8.61 0.81 6.94
N MET A 76 -7.52 1.56 6.83
CA MET A 76 -7.25 2.46 5.72
C MET A 76 -5.94 2.07 5.05
N ILE A 77 -5.95 1.94 3.73
CA ILE A 77 -4.77 1.71 2.90
C ILE A 77 -4.66 2.81 1.84
N TRP A 78 -3.49 3.44 1.72
CA TRP A 78 -3.24 4.46 0.70
C TRP A 78 -1.76 4.56 0.37
N VAL A 79 -1.42 5.13 -0.79
CA VAL A 79 -0.02 5.46 -1.09
C VAL A 79 0.35 6.78 -0.39
N ARG A 80 1.36 6.72 0.48
CA ARG A 80 1.95 7.92 1.08
C ARG A 80 2.93 8.55 0.09
N ALA A 81 2.79 9.86 -0.11
CA ALA A 81 3.68 10.68 -0.94
C ALA A 81 3.83 10.17 -2.40
N PRO A 82 2.72 9.94 -3.13
CA PRO A 82 2.77 9.39 -4.50
C PRO A 82 3.62 10.24 -5.44
N TYR A 83 3.57 11.57 -5.31
CA TYR A 83 4.35 12.52 -6.10
C TYR A 83 5.86 12.54 -5.79
N ALA A 84 6.31 11.83 -4.77
CA ALA A 84 7.73 11.67 -4.46
C ALA A 84 8.40 10.53 -5.27
N LEU A 85 7.64 9.79 -6.10
CA LEU A 85 8.20 8.79 -7.02
C LEU A 85 9.20 9.47 -7.96
N ASP A 86 10.47 9.07 -7.92
CA ASP A 86 11.52 9.72 -8.69
C ASP A 86 12.53 8.71 -9.22
N ARG A 87 12.91 8.83 -10.50
CA ARG A 87 13.77 7.85 -11.17
C ARG A 87 15.19 7.82 -10.61
N GLU A 88 15.73 8.94 -10.18
CA GLU A 88 17.09 8.99 -9.63
C GLU A 88 17.12 8.40 -8.24
N ARG A 89 16.12 8.71 -7.41
CA ARG A 89 15.97 8.11 -6.07
C ARG A 89 15.76 6.61 -6.14
N CYS A 90 14.89 6.10 -7.02
CA CYS A 90 14.74 4.65 -7.19
C CYS A 90 16.07 4.01 -7.61
N ARG A 91 16.77 4.59 -8.61
CA ARG A 91 18.06 4.05 -9.07
C ARG A 91 19.13 4.03 -7.98
N SER A 92 19.11 5.02 -7.08
CA SER A 92 20.05 5.10 -5.96
C SER A 92 19.96 3.92 -4.97
N ILE A 93 18.85 3.20 -4.98
CA ILE A 93 18.62 1.99 -4.17
C ILE A 93 18.46 0.72 -5.01
N GLY A 94 18.81 0.78 -6.31
CA GLY A 94 18.78 -0.38 -7.20
C GLY A 94 17.40 -0.76 -7.74
N LEU A 95 16.44 0.18 -7.79
CA LEU A 95 15.10 -0.02 -8.36
C LEU A 95 14.82 0.93 -9.53
N ASP A 96 13.96 0.53 -10.46
CA ASP A 96 13.29 1.46 -11.38
C ASP A 96 12.01 2.05 -10.74
N ALA A 97 11.61 3.24 -11.18
CA ALA A 97 10.33 3.85 -10.83
C ALA A 97 9.15 3.00 -11.32
N ASP A 98 9.27 2.37 -12.49
CA ASP A 98 8.27 1.45 -13.03
C ASP A 98 8.14 0.21 -12.12
N GLU A 99 9.25 -0.36 -11.62
CA GLU A 99 9.23 -1.49 -10.67
C GLU A 99 8.56 -1.12 -9.34
N LEU A 100 8.91 0.03 -8.75
CA LEU A 100 8.27 0.49 -7.53
C LEU A 100 6.76 0.73 -7.73
N TYR A 101 6.39 1.31 -8.86
CA TYR A 101 4.99 1.49 -9.23
C TYR A 101 4.25 0.14 -9.26
N ASP A 102 4.83 -0.87 -9.92
CA ASP A 102 4.22 -2.19 -10.08
C ASP A 102 4.09 -2.90 -8.72
N MET A 103 5.11 -2.83 -7.86
CA MET A 103 5.06 -3.40 -6.52
C MET A 103 3.90 -2.82 -5.70
N LEU A 104 3.76 -1.49 -5.68
CA LEU A 104 2.72 -0.80 -4.92
C LEU A 104 1.33 -1.06 -5.49
N SER A 105 1.18 -1.01 -6.82
CA SER A 105 -0.12 -1.23 -7.48
C SER A 105 -0.58 -2.67 -7.32
N THR A 106 0.31 -3.64 -7.52
CA THR A 106 0.01 -5.07 -7.35
C THR A 106 -0.33 -5.40 -5.90
N ALA A 107 0.38 -4.83 -4.92
CA ALA A 107 0.03 -4.97 -3.51
C ALA A 107 -1.38 -4.42 -3.23
N ALA A 108 -1.70 -3.23 -3.73
CA ALA A 108 -3.01 -2.61 -3.53
C ALA A 108 -4.14 -3.44 -4.15
N GLU A 109 -3.93 -4.01 -5.34
CA GLU A 109 -4.88 -4.91 -6.00
C GLU A 109 -5.11 -6.18 -5.17
N ARG A 110 -4.04 -6.87 -4.74
CA ARG A 110 -4.15 -8.07 -3.89
C ARG A 110 -4.85 -7.79 -2.57
N ILE A 111 -4.54 -6.64 -1.95
CA ILE A 111 -5.22 -6.19 -0.74
C ILE A 111 -6.70 -5.97 -1.02
N ALA A 112 -7.05 -5.27 -2.10
CA ALA A 112 -8.45 -5.06 -2.46
C ALA A 112 -9.21 -6.38 -2.67
N GLU A 113 -8.59 -7.40 -3.29
CA GLU A 113 -9.17 -8.73 -3.44
C GLU A 113 -9.42 -9.45 -2.11
N ILE A 114 -8.46 -9.37 -1.17
CA ILE A 114 -8.64 -9.86 0.20
C ILE A 114 -9.85 -9.16 0.85
N LEU A 115 -9.91 -7.84 0.78
CA LEU A 115 -10.96 -7.07 1.42
C LEU A 115 -12.35 -7.28 0.79
N ARG A 116 -12.42 -7.44 -0.53
CA ARG A 116 -13.67 -7.78 -1.24
C ARG A 116 -14.22 -9.13 -0.78
N ARG A 117 -13.39 -10.14 -0.54
CA ARG A 117 -13.81 -11.44 0.01
C ARG A 117 -14.34 -11.34 1.43
N CYS A 118 -13.92 -10.35 2.19
CA CYS A 118 -14.41 -10.07 3.54
C CYS A 118 -15.61 -9.10 3.56
N SER A 119 -15.98 -8.50 2.43
CA SER A 119 -16.92 -7.38 2.37
C SER A 119 -18.35 -7.74 2.73
N GLU A 120 -18.78 -9.00 2.56
CA GLU A 120 -20.11 -9.47 2.95
C GLU A 120 -20.42 -9.24 4.44
N LYS A 121 -19.37 -9.11 5.25
CA LYS A 121 -19.45 -8.94 6.72
C LYS A 121 -18.91 -7.57 7.17
N ALA A 122 -18.59 -6.69 6.23
CA ALA A 122 -18.09 -5.36 6.51
C ALA A 122 -19.25 -4.35 6.50
N GLU A 123 -19.16 -3.33 7.34
CA GLU A 123 -20.14 -2.23 7.35
C GLU A 123 -19.93 -1.30 6.14
N TYR A 124 -18.70 -1.25 5.64
CA TYR A 124 -18.32 -0.37 4.55
C TYR A 124 -17.04 -0.87 3.88
N LEU A 125 -17.01 -0.80 2.54
CA LEU A 125 -15.81 -0.96 1.74
C LEU A 125 -15.82 0.06 0.59
N GLU A 126 -14.80 0.89 0.53
CA GLU A 126 -14.46 1.74 -0.62
C GLU A 126 -13.11 1.31 -1.17
N VAL A 127 -13.05 1.11 -2.48
CA VAL A 127 -11.82 0.75 -3.19
C VAL A 127 -11.68 1.69 -4.38
N SER A 128 -10.58 2.44 -4.39
CA SER A 128 -10.11 3.21 -5.53
C SER A 128 -8.71 2.70 -5.91
N LEU A 129 -8.57 2.26 -7.15
CA LEU A 129 -7.35 1.73 -7.74
C LEU A 129 -7.10 2.46 -9.08
N PRO A 130 -5.88 2.41 -9.64
CA PRO A 130 -5.48 3.17 -10.82
C PRO A 130 -6.28 2.87 -12.09
#